data_AF-A0A2P4R6I6-F1
#
_entry.id   AF-A0A2P4R6I6-F1
#
_cell.length_a   1.000
_cell.length_b   1.000
_cell.length_c   1.000
_cell.angle_alpha   90.00
_cell.angle_beta   90.00
_cell.angle_gamma   90.00
#
_symmetry.space_group_name_H-M   'P 1'
#
loop_
_entity.id
_entity.type
_entity.pdbx_description
1 polymer ?
#
loop_
_entity_poly.entity_id
_entity_poly.type
_entity_poly.pdbx_seq_one_letter_code
_entity_poly.pdbx_strand_id
1 'polypeptide(L)'
;MIRNLPTKLLIVMLGLLVLLMYFLLSSQNRFASSILETKVNLVDKSKQKTVSEFNKERKNYAYVSFDNLYSNTSLYYGAKIYQNGHIKNVDMDHNCMLVALDGNDESRTIKLKYSLSDFERRDTGIQRNTPIKFYGRVLSTDRYINEKGRGINRPVISADFIQTQINKQGESDGIV
;
A
#
# COMPACT_ATOMS: atom_id res chain seq x y z
N MET A 1 44.82 35.38 18.55
CA MET A 1 43.41 35.28 18.97
C MET A 1 42.56 34.72 17.82
N ILE A 2 42.76 33.45 17.46
CA ILE A 2 41.97 32.78 16.42
C ILE A 2 41.92 31.31 16.81
N ARG A 3 40.82 30.87 17.44
CA ARG A 3 40.52 29.45 17.66
C ARG A 3 39.06 29.38 18.08
N ASN A 4 38.28 28.52 17.41
CA ASN A 4 36.89 28.10 17.70
C ASN A 4 35.78 28.58 16.75
N LEU A 5 36.07 29.45 15.75
CA LEU A 5 35.08 29.78 14.73
C LEU A 5 34.76 28.61 13.76
N PRO A 6 35.72 27.80 13.27
CA PRO A 6 35.42 26.76 12.29
C PRO A 6 34.66 25.58 12.90
N THR A 7 34.91 25.24 14.18
CA THR A 7 34.25 24.12 14.86
C THR A 7 32.78 24.39 15.18
N LYS A 8 32.41 25.61 15.57
CA LYS A 8 31.00 25.98 15.79
C LYS A 8 30.19 25.99 14.50
N LEU A 9 30.77 26.49 13.41
CA LEU A 9 30.16 26.48 12.08
C LEU A 9 29.93 25.05 11.57
N LEU A 10 30.91 24.15 11.79
CA LEU A 10 30.81 22.74 11.43
C LEU A 10 29.67 22.04 12.18
N ILE A 11 29.52 22.30 13.48
CA ILE A 11 28.44 21.70 14.29
C ILE A 11 27.06 22.19 13.82
N VAL A 12 26.92 23.48 13.51
CA VAL A 12 25.66 24.04 12.98
C VAL A 12 25.34 23.47 11.60
N MET A 13 26.32 23.35 10.71
CA MET A 13 26.16 22.71 9.39
C MET A 13 25.71 21.25 9.52
N LEU A 14 26.33 20.49 10.43
CA LEU A 14 25.96 19.08 10.68
C LEU A 14 24.53 18.97 11.21
N GLY A 15 24.15 19.83 12.16
CA GLY A 15 22.80 19.87 12.70
C GLY A 15 21.75 20.22 11.64
N LEU A 16 22.06 21.18 10.76
CA LEU A 16 21.18 21.56 9.66
C LEU A 16 21.02 20.42 8.65
N LEU A 17 22.10 19.71 8.34
CA LEU A 17 22.10 18.58 7.41
C LEU A 17 21.31 17.37 7.96
N VAL A 18 21.40 17.10 9.26
CA VAL A 18 20.57 16.10 9.95
C VAL A 18 19.09 16.50 9.93
N LEU A 19 18.77 17.77 10.17
CA LEU A 19 17.41 18.30 10.09
C LEU A 19 16.84 18.20 8.67
N LEU A 20 17.65 18.50 7.66
CA LEU A 20 17.26 18.46 6.25
C LEU A 20 17.06 17.01 5.77
N MET A 21 17.93 16.09 6.18
CA MET A 21 17.75 14.64 6.00
C MET A 21 16.46 14.14 6.65
N TYR A 22 16.20 14.54 7.91
CA TYR A 22 14.98 14.15 8.62
C TYR A 22 13.71 14.70 7.95
N PHE A 23 13.75 15.96 7.48
CA PHE A 23 12.66 16.59 6.76
C PHE A 23 12.38 15.93 5.41
N LEU A 24 13.43 15.56 4.66
CA LEU A 24 13.31 14.85 3.38
C LEU A 24 12.76 13.42 3.57
N LEU A 25 13.22 12.69 4.60
CA LEU A 25 12.75 11.32 4.87
C LEU A 25 11.31 11.27 5.41
N SER A 26 10.87 12.29 6.16
CA SER A 26 9.58 12.25 6.86
C SER A 26 8.39 12.75 6.01
N SER A 27 8.63 13.58 4.99
CA SER A 27 7.56 14.29 4.28
C SER A 27 6.91 13.48 3.14
N GLN A 28 7.68 12.91 2.22
CA GLN A 28 7.16 12.47 0.91
C GLN A 28 5.98 11.49 0.99
N ASN A 29 6.04 10.50 1.88
CA ASN A 29 5.02 9.45 1.94
C ASN A 29 3.70 9.90 2.58
N ARG A 30 3.74 10.85 3.53
CA ARG A 30 2.51 11.36 4.18
C ARG A 30 1.71 12.25 3.23
N PHE A 31 2.41 13.09 2.46
CA PHE A 31 1.79 13.95 1.44
C PHE A 31 1.20 13.11 0.30
N ALA A 32 1.89 12.04 -0.12
CA ALA A 32 1.36 11.16 -1.16
C ALA A 32 0.07 10.44 -0.71
N SER A 33 -0.03 10.02 0.54
CA SER A 33 -1.27 9.44 1.04
C SER A 33 -2.44 10.45 1.08
N SER A 34 -2.23 11.65 1.64
CA SER A 34 -3.30 12.66 1.76
C SER A 34 -3.79 13.17 0.40
N ILE A 35 -2.90 13.30 -0.58
CA ILE A 35 -3.27 13.67 -1.95
C ILE A 35 -4.04 12.52 -2.62
N LEU A 36 -3.67 11.25 -2.40
CA LEU A 36 -4.43 10.11 -2.92
C LEU A 36 -5.85 10.09 -2.33
N GLU A 37 -5.99 10.24 -1.02
CA GLU A 37 -7.29 10.37 -0.34
C GLU A 37 -8.14 11.47 -0.99
N THR A 38 -7.57 12.65 -1.18
CA THR A 38 -8.24 13.79 -1.82
C THR A 38 -8.68 13.43 -3.24
N LYS A 39 -7.80 12.82 -4.05
CA LYS A 39 -8.09 12.43 -5.43
C LYS A 39 -9.20 11.38 -5.51
N VAL A 40 -9.18 10.37 -4.65
CA VAL A 40 -10.22 9.33 -4.60
C VAL A 40 -11.57 9.92 -4.24
N ASN A 41 -11.62 10.86 -3.30
CA ASN A 41 -12.85 11.54 -2.89
C ASN A 41 -13.40 12.50 -3.96
N LEU A 42 -12.53 13.05 -4.82
CA LEU A 42 -12.89 13.95 -5.93
C LEU A 42 -13.26 13.21 -7.22
N VAL A 43 -12.98 11.91 -7.32
CA VAL A 43 -13.37 11.11 -8.48
C VAL A 43 -14.88 11.08 -8.59
N ASP A 44 -15.36 11.08 -9.83
CA ASP A 44 -16.76 10.86 -10.15
C ASP A 44 -17.23 9.54 -9.51
N LYS A 45 -18.01 9.69 -8.42
CA LYS A 45 -18.52 8.59 -7.60
C LYS A 45 -19.36 7.61 -8.42
N SER A 46 -19.89 7.99 -9.58
CA SER A 46 -20.60 7.06 -10.46
C SER A 46 -19.71 5.95 -11.04
N LYS A 47 -18.39 6.17 -11.11
CA LYS A 47 -17.39 5.21 -11.60
C LYS A 47 -16.91 4.24 -10.51
N GLN A 48 -17.21 4.53 -9.25
CA GLN A 48 -16.87 3.70 -8.10
C GLN A 48 -18.04 2.77 -7.75
N LYS A 49 -17.72 1.57 -7.28
CA LYS A 49 -18.71 0.60 -6.78
C LYS A 49 -18.80 0.68 -5.26
N THR A 50 -19.99 0.49 -4.72
CA THR A 50 -20.19 0.18 -3.29
C THR A 50 -19.85 -1.29 -3.02
N VAL A 51 -19.59 -1.64 -1.76
CA VAL A 51 -19.42 -3.05 -1.34
C VAL A 51 -20.62 -3.91 -1.74
N SER A 52 -21.84 -3.38 -1.65
CA SER A 52 -23.06 -4.11 -2.03
C SER A 52 -23.11 -4.43 -3.54
N GLU A 53 -22.78 -3.45 -4.38
CA GLU A 53 -22.70 -3.63 -5.83
C GLU A 53 -21.62 -4.66 -6.21
N PHE A 54 -20.46 -4.61 -5.53
CA PHE A 54 -19.36 -5.56 -5.77
C PHE A 54 -19.63 -6.97 -5.22
N ASN A 55 -20.52 -7.14 -4.24
CA ASN A 55 -20.76 -8.42 -3.56
C ASN A 55 -21.15 -9.55 -4.53
N LYS A 56 -21.83 -9.23 -5.62
CA LYS A 56 -22.19 -10.21 -6.68
C LYS A 56 -20.97 -10.76 -7.43
N GLU A 57 -19.92 -9.95 -7.55
CA GLU A 57 -18.67 -10.29 -8.23
C GLU A 57 -17.65 -10.94 -7.28
N ARG A 58 -17.75 -10.65 -5.97
CA ARG A 58 -16.87 -11.16 -4.91
C ARG A 58 -16.65 -12.67 -4.96
N LYS A 59 -17.70 -13.44 -5.27
CA LYS A 59 -17.64 -14.91 -5.37
C LYS A 59 -16.64 -15.46 -6.40
N ASN A 60 -16.21 -14.61 -7.34
CA ASN A 60 -15.26 -14.98 -8.39
C ASN A 60 -13.79 -14.84 -7.95
N TYR A 61 -13.54 -14.44 -6.70
CA TYR A 61 -12.19 -14.23 -6.17
C TYR A 61 -11.91 -15.25 -5.07
N ALA A 62 -10.77 -15.93 -5.18
CA ALA A 62 -10.32 -16.87 -4.16
C ALA A 62 -9.48 -16.17 -3.10
N TYR A 63 -9.64 -16.56 -1.84
CA TYR A 63 -8.66 -16.18 -0.83
C TYR A 63 -7.35 -16.93 -1.12
N VAL A 64 -6.23 -16.22 -1.12
CA VAL A 64 -4.89 -16.82 -1.20
C VAL A 64 -4.08 -16.26 -0.06
N SER A 65 -3.55 -17.13 0.80
CA SER A 65 -2.71 -16.68 1.91
C SER A 65 -1.44 -16.01 1.39
N PHE A 66 -0.92 -15.06 2.17
CA PHE A 66 0.30 -14.34 1.86
C PHE A 66 1.48 -15.29 1.54
N ASP A 67 1.73 -16.28 2.41
CA ASP A 67 2.86 -17.20 2.24
C ASP A 67 2.77 -17.99 0.93
N ASN A 68 1.55 -18.42 0.59
CA ASN A 68 1.33 -19.18 -0.62
C ASN A 68 1.44 -18.30 -1.86
N LEU A 69 0.90 -17.07 -1.81
CA LEU A 69 1.06 -16.11 -2.90
C LEU A 69 2.54 -15.78 -3.15
N TYR A 70 3.35 -15.63 -2.10
CA TYR A 70 4.78 -15.33 -2.23
C TYR A 70 5.61 -16.52 -2.69
N SER A 71 5.34 -17.70 -2.15
CA SER A 71 6.12 -18.91 -2.47
C SER A 71 5.79 -19.42 -3.87
N ASN A 72 4.55 -19.23 -4.32
CA ASN A 72 4.01 -19.83 -5.54
C ASN A 72 3.34 -18.81 -6.47
N THR A 73 3.84 -17.57 -6.55
CA THR A 73 3.18 -16.48 -7.31
C THR A 73 2.85 -16.87 -8.76
N SER A 74 3.73 -17.62 -9.41
CA SER A 74 3.57 -18.06 -10.80
C SER A 74 2.34 -18.95 -11.03
N LEU A 75 1.92 -19.72 -10.03
CA LEU A 75 0.71 -20.54 -10.11
C LEU A 75 -0.57 -19.70 -10.13
N TYR A 76 -0.48 -18.44 -9.68
CA TYR A 76 -1.61 -17.53 -9.56
C TYR A 76 -1.67 -16.50 -10.67
N TYR A 77 -0.78 -16.52 -11.66
CA TYR A 77 -0.84 -15.56 -12.77
C TYR A 77 -2.19 -15.61 -13.50
N GLY A 78 -2.80 -14.44 -13.65
CA GLY A 78 -4.16 -14.26 -14.18
C GLY A 78 -5.29 -14.63 -13.22
N ALA A 79 -5.00 -15.30 -12.10
CA ALA A 79 -6.00 -15.72 -11.13
C ALA A 79 -6.58 -14.52 -10.37
N LYS A 80 -7.88 -14.58 -10.13
CA LYS A 80 -8.62 -13.62 -9.32
C LYS A 80 -8.51 -13.98 -7.85
N ILE A 81 -7.91 -13.10 -7.07
CA ILE A 81 -7.66 -13.31 -5.65
C ILE A 81 -8.16 -12.15 -4.79
N TYR A 82 -8.34 -12.40 -3.51
CA TYR A 82 -8.53 -11.34 -2.53
C TYR A 82 -7.68 -11.56 -1.28
N GLN A 83 -7.24 -10.46 -0.67
CA GLN A 83 -6.51 -10.46 0.60
C GLN A 83 -6.78 -9.19 1.39
N ASN A 84 -6.41 -9.25 2.67
CA ASN A 84 -6.38 -8.10 3.58
C ASN A 84 -4.92 -7.66 3.76
N GLY A 85 -4.70 -6.38 3.96
CA GLY A 85 -3.36 -5.85 4.21
C GLY A 85 -3.37 -4.41 4.68
N HIS A 86 -2.18 -3.82 4.81
CA HIS A 86 -2.00 -2.44 5.24
C HIS A 86 -1.15 -1.69 4.23
N ILE A 87 -1.57 -0.47 3.90
CA ILE A 87 -0.83 0.39 2.97
C ILE A 87 0.49 0.83 3.61
N LYS A 88 1.62 0.55 2.98
CA LYS A 88 2.95 0.95 3.46
C LYS A 88 3.50 2.15 2.73
N ASN A 89 3.24 2.23 1.43
CA ASN A 89 3.64 3.34 0.60
C ASN A 89 2.66 3.52 -0.57
N VAL A 90 2.54 4.74 -1.08
CA VAL A 90 1.73 5.10 -2.23
C VAL A 90 2.62 5.78 -3.24
N ASP A 91 2.69 5.23 -4.44
CA ASP A 91 3.36 5.80 -5.60
C ASP A 91 2.27 6.24 -6.60
N MET A 92 1.96 7.53 -6.57
CA MET A 92 0.92 8.12 -7.41
C MET A 92 1.33 8.29 -8.86
N ASP A 93 2.63 8.46 -9.13
CA ASP A 93 3.10 8.68 -10.50
C ASP A 93 2.89 7.41 -11.35
N HIS A 94 2.98 6.24 -10.70
CA HIS A 94 2.78 4.94 -11.33
C HIS A 94 1.43 4.28 -10.98
N ASN A 95 0.55 4.99 -10.26
CA ASN A 95 -0.74 4.48 -9.74
C ASN A 95 -0.60 3.11 -9.08
N CYS A 96 0.37 2.98 -8.18
CA CYS A 96 0.59 1.75 -7.44
C CYS A 96 0.86 2.02 -5.95
N MET A 97 0.58 1.03 -5.12
CA MET A 97 0.82 1.11 -3.68
C MET A 97 1.51 -0.17 -3.20
N LEU A 98 2.28 -0.04 -2.14
CA LEU A 98 2.90 -1.17 -1.45
C LEU A 98 2.01 -1.59 -0.30
N VAL A 99 1.68 -2.87 -0.23
CA VAL A 99 0.76 -3.41 0.77
C VAL A 99 1.44 -4.55 1.53
N ALA A 100 1.47 -4.44 2.86
CA ALA A 100 1.90 -5.52 3.74
C ALA A 100 0.70 -6.44 4.04
N LEU A 101 0.83 -7.74 3.77
CA LEU A 101 -0.25 -8.71 3.94
C LEU A 101 -0.12 -9.53 5.24
N ASP A 102 1.11 -9.78 5.69
CA ASP A 102 1.39 -10.54 6.91
C ASP A 102 1.50 -9.62 8.12
N GLY A 103 0.42 -9.48 8.90
CA GLY A 103 0.49 -8.83 10.21
C GLY A 103 1.06 -7.40 10.23
N ASN A 104 1.04 -6.70 9.10
CA ASN A 104 1.67 -5.39 8.90
C ASN A 104 3.22 -5.39 8.80
N ASP A 105 3.85 -6.55 8.55
CA ASP A 105 5.30 -6.68 8.33
C ASP A 105 5.75 -6.00 7.02
N GLU A 106 6.69 -5.07 7.13
CA GLU A 106 7.28 -4.32 6.01
C GLU A 106 8.34 -5.12 5.25
N SER A 107 8.79 -6.25 5.79
CA SER A 107 9.84 -7.08 5.18
C SER A 107 9.44 -7.65 3.82
N ARG A 108 8.14 -7.86 3.60
CA ARG A 108 7.55 -8.45 2.39
C ARG A 108 6.22 -7.77 2.04
N THR A 109 6.26 -6.94 1.00
CA THR A 109 5.10 -6.15 0.54
C THR A 109 4.72 -6.49 -0.90
N ILE A 110 3.43 -6.62 -1.21
CA ILE A 110 2.98 -6.75 -2.60
C ILE A 110 2.88 -5.38 -3.25
N LYS A 111 3.01 -5.33 -4.58
CA LYS A 111 2.72 -4.13 -5.37
C LYS A 111 1.29 -4.23 -5.88
N LEU A 112 0.40 -3.37 -5.40
CA LEU A 112 -0.98 -3.27 -5.85
C LEU A 112 -1.11 -2.09 -6.82
N LYS A 113 -1.34 -2.37 -8.10
CA LYS A 113 -1.71 -1.37 -9.09
C LYS A 113 -3.18 -1.04 -8.95
N TYR A 114 -3.55 0.22 -9.06
CA TYR A 114 -4.92 0.67 -8.87
C TYR A 114 -5.27 1.79 -9.84
N SER A 115 -6.57 2.00 -10.03
CA SER A 115 -7.18 3.21 -10.56
C SER A 115 -8.02 3.85 -9.45
N LEU A 116 -8.25 5.15 -9.51
CA LEU A 116 -9.05 5.85 -8.50
C LEU A 116 -10.52 5.34 -8.44
N SER A 117 -11.03 4.75 -9.53
CA SER A 117 -12.34 4.09 -9.61
C SER A 117 -12.40 2.74 -8.89
N ASP A 118 -11.26 2.13 -8.60
CA ASP A 118 -11.22 0.79 -7.99
C ASP A 118 -11.53 0.87 -6.49
N PHE A 119 -11.42 2.06 -5.89
CA PHE A 119 -11.80 2.29 -4.52
C PHE A 119 -13.31 2.25 -4.34
N GLU A 120 -13.76 1.74 -3.18
CA GLU A 120 -15.15 1.75 -2.78
C GLU A 120 -15.74 3.17 -2.84
N ARG A 121 -16.98 3.27 -3.32
CA ARG A 121 -17.79 4.50 -3.31
C ARG A 121 -18.18 4.88 -1.88
N ARG A 122 -17.26 5.53 -1.18
CA ARG A 122 -17.43 6.18 0.13
C ARG A 122 -16.31 7.20 0.30
N ASP A 123 -16.45 8.13 1.24
CA ASP A 123 -15.32 8.96 1.64
C ASP A 123 -14.28 8.07 2.36
N THR A 124 -13.15 7.83 1.69
CA THR A 124 -12.13 6.87 2.15
C THR A 124 -10.94 7.59 2.75
N GLY A 125 -10.60 7.28 4.01
CA GLY A 125 -9.34 7.70 4.60
C GLY A 125 -8.19 6.83 4.10
N ILE A 126 -7.45 7.27 3.09
CA ILE A 126 -6.31 6.52 2.54
C ILE A 126 -5.02 7.11 3.08
N GLN A 127 -4.49 6.46 4.11
CA GLN A 127 -3.27 6.86 4.78
C GLN A 127 -2.28 5.70 4.86
N ARG A 128 -1.01 6.02 5.10
CA ARG A 128 -0.05 5.00 5.51
C ARG A 128 -0.63 4.26 6.73
N ASN A 129 -0.48 2.95 6.72
CA ASN A 129 -1.02 2.01 7.70
C ASN A 129 -2.56 1.86 7.66
N THR A 130 -3.27 2.44 6.69
CA THR A 130 -4.71 2.15 6.52
C THR A 130 -4.89 0.67 6.18
N PRO A 131 -5.74 -0.06 6.93
CA PRO A 131 -6.11 -1.43 6.59
C PRO A 131 -6.99 -1.41 5.35
N ILE A 132 -6.68 -2.29 4.40
CA ILE A 132 -7.45 -2.45 3.16
C ILE A 132 -7.76 -3.92 2.91
N LYS A 133 -8.90 -4.15 2.27
CA LYS A 133 -9.23 -5.41 1.63
C LYS A 133 -9.30 -5.16 0.15
N PHE A 134 -8.53 -5.90 -0.64
CA PHE A 134 -8.51 -5.73 -2.09
C PHE A 134 -8.87 -7.04 -2.79
N TYR A 135 -9.43 -6.88 -3.97
CA TYR A 135 -9.77 -7.93 -4.91
C TYR A 135 -9.10 -7.59 -6.23
N GLY A 136 -8.48 -8.55 -6.88
CA GLY A 136 -7.71 -8.27 -8.08
C GLY A 136 -7.12 -9.50 -8.73
N ARG A 137 -6.25 -9.26 -9.73
CA ARG A 137 -5.59 -10.31 -10.51
C ARG A 137 -4.10 -10.25 -10.35
N VAL A 138 -3.47 -11.40 -10.12
CA VAL A 138 -2.01 -11.48 -10.10
C VAL A 138 -1.49 -11.33 -11.53
N LEU A 139 -0.67 -10.32 -11.76
CA LEU A 139 -0.13 -10.01 -13.09
C LEU A 139 1.24 -10.64 -13.30
N SER A 140 2.14 -10.42 -12.35
CA SER A 140 3.54 -10.76 -12.50
C SER A 140 4.23 -10.77 -11.14
N THR A 141 5.55 -10.93 -11.16
CA THR A 141 6.45 -10.62 -10.05
C THR A 141 7.30 -9.40 -10.39
N ASP A 142 7.71 -8.67 -9.37
CA ASP A 142 8.63 -7.53 -9.45
C ASP A 142 9.78 -7.77 -8.47
N ARG A 143 11.00 -7.40 -8.85
CA ARG A 143 12.19 -7.61 -8.01
C ARG A 143 12.53 -6.32 -7.29
N TYR A 144 12.76 -6.40 -5.98
CA TYR A 144 13.19 -5.26 -5.18
C TYR A 144 14.25 -5.67 -4.16
N ILE A 145 14.97 -4.68 -3.62
CA ILE A 145 15.89 -4.86 -2.51
C ILE A 145 15.16 -4.42 -1.25
N ASN A 146 15.07 -5.31 -0.26
CA ASN A 146 14.44 -4.98 1.02
C ASN A 146 15.41 -4.23 1.96
N GLU A 147 14.93 -3.84 3.13
CA GLU A 147 15.72 -3.12 4.15
C GLU A 147 16.96 -3.89 4.63
N LYS A 148 16.98 -5.22 4.45
CA LYS A 148 18.09 -6.11 4.81
C LYS A 148 19.07 -6.33 3.63
N GLY A 149 18.95 -5.58 2.54
CA GLY A 149 19.80 -5.70 1.36
C GLY A 149 19.55 -6.95 0.52
N ARG A 150 18.48 -7.71 0.78
CA ARG A 150 18.17 -8.95 0.07
C ARG A 150 17.28 -8.66 -1.14
N GLY A 151 17.62 -9.26 -2.27
CA GLY A 151 16.76 -9.28 -3.45
C GLY A 151 15.54 -10.17 -3.21
N ILE A 152 14.35 -9.59 -3.19
CA ILE A 152 13.08 -10.28 -2.99
C ILE A 152 12.21 -10.09 -4.25
N ASN A 153 11.52 -11.16 -4.64
CA ASN A 153 10.46 -11.09 -5.64
C ASN A 153 9.14 -10.83 -4.90
N ARG A 154 8.47 -9.74 -5.24
CA ARG A 154 7.12 -9.45 -4.75
C ARG A 154 6.07 -9.71 -5.83
N PRO A 155 4.91 -10.26 -5.47
CA PRO A 155 3.73 -10.28 -6.32
C PRO A 155 3.30 -8.89 -6.77
N VAL A 156 2.90 -8.78 -8.03
CA VAL A 156 2.24 -7.59 -8.61
C VAL A 156 0.79 -7.94 -8.90
N ILE A 157 -0.12 -7.14 -8.35
CA ILE A 157 -1.57 -7.39 -8.43
C ILE A 157 -2.22 -6.16 -9.08
N SER A 158 -3.11 -6.38 -10.05
CA SER A 158 -4.03 -5.36 -10.54
C SER A 158 -5.28 -5.38 -9.69
N ALA A 159 -5.61 -4.27 -9.04
CA ALA A 159 -6.87 -4.15 -8.32
C ALA A 159 -8.04 -4.15 -9.32
N ASP A 160 -9.10 -4.85 -8.94
CA ASP A 160 -10.44 -4.76 -9.52
C ASP A 160 -11.39 -4.04 -8.52
N PHE A 161 -11.11 -4.12 -7.21
CA PHE A 161 -11.85 -3.42 -6.15
C PHE A 161 -11.02 -3.28 -4.85
N ILE A 162 -11.10 -2.14 -4.18
CA ILE A 162 -10.38 -1.82 -2.93
C ILE A 162 -11.35 -1.25 -1.89
N GLN A 163 -11.44 -1.91 -0.74
CA GLN A 163 -12.22 -1.49 0.41
C GLN A 163 -11.28 -1.01 1.53
N THR A 164 -11.52 0.18 2.08
CA THR A 164 -10.65 0.86 3.06
C THR A 164 -11.19 0.85 4.49
N GLN A 165 -12.47 0.52 4.69
CA GLN A 165 -13.05 0.27 6.01
C GLN A 165 -13.41 -1.20 6.15
N ILE A 166 -12.49 -1.97 6.71
CA ILE A 166 -12.78 -3.30 7.23
C ILE A 166 -13.36 -3.08 8.64
N ASN A 167 -14.69 -2.96 8.76
CA ASN A 167 -15.32 -2.98 10.08
C ASN A 167 -14.90 -4.26 10.80
N LYS A 168 -14.31 -4.16 11.99
CA LYS A 168 -13.92 -5.30 12.86
C LYS A 168 -15.12 -6.10 13.40
N GLN A 169 -16.32 -5.92 12.83
CA GLN A 169 -17.59 -6.33 13.43
C GLN A 169 -18.33 -7.39 12.63
N GLY A 170 -17.62 -8.16 11.80
CA GLY A 170 -18.20 -9.23 10.98
C GLY A 170 -17.27 -10.41 10.71
N GLU A 171 -16.30 -10.67 11.59
CA GLU A 171 -15.47 -11.90 11.57
C GLU A 171 -16.06 -12.99 12.48
N SER A 172 -17.38 -12.98 12.65
CA SER A 172 -18.15 -14.15 13.06
C SER A 172 -19.10 -14.43 11.92
N ASP A 173 -18.67 -15.31 11.02
CA ASP A 173 -19.55 -16.19 10.24
C ASP A 173 -18.68 -17.14 9.40
N GLY A 174 -18.68 -18.42 9.79
CA GLY A 174 -18.36 -19.51 8.88
C GLY A 174 -17.19 -20.43 9.26
N ILE A 175 -17.09 -20.86 10.52
CA ILE A 175 -16.66 -22.24 10.77
C ILE A 175 -17.95 -23.07 10.81
N VAL A 176 -18.18 -23.83 9.73
CA VAL A 176 -18.96 -25.07 9.76
C VAL A 176 -18.06 -26.14 9.15
#